data_AF-A0A2H0BRG5-F1
#
_entry.id   AF-A0A2H0BRG5-F1
#
_cell.length_a   1.000
_cell.length_b   1.000
_cell.length_c   1.000
_cell.angle_alpha   90.00
_cell.angle_beta   90.00
_cell.angle_gamma   90.00
#
_symmetry.space_group_name_H-M   'P 1'
#
loop_
_entity.id
_entity.type
_entity.pdbx_description
1 polymer ?
#
loop_
_entity_poly.entity_id
_entity_poly.type
_entity_poly.pdbx_seq_one_letter_code
_entity_poly.pdbx_strand_id
1 'polypeptide(L)'
;MRIAQVAPINHKIATQSEYGVYSNVALICDGAVDFGHKTTLFSAKDAETKAKIDGIIEANSRSLGMTDQEALPLNHMNLSRCFQQAEKFDIIHSHYSTFGTYYAPIVDQPTVHSVHNPLSDNFLKIKEFVKNQKYISFSLAQRTQYPDLNWIANIYHGIDESLYQFSPTHKGYLLYLGRLIEEKGVHHAIQAAKAAGKKLVISGMSRFDSSYWQKEVEPHIDAKQVKYVGPSDLERKIALMQGAEALLFPTQAEETFGLVMIEAMACGTPVIGF
;
A
#
# COMPACT_ATOMS: atom_id res chain seq x y z
N MET A 1 11.71 -16.95 16.63
CA MET A 1 10.80 -17.84 15.86
C MET A 1 11.30 -17.98 14.42
N ARG A 2 10.78 -18.95 13.68
CA ARG A 2 10.89 -19.09 12.23
C ARG A 2 9.61 -18.54 11.60
N ILE A 3 9.70 -17.48 10.82
CA ILE A 3 8.54 -16.76 10.29
C ILE A 3 8.55 -16.85 8.77
N ALA A 4 7.45 -17.30 8.18
CA ALA A 4 7.22 -17.20 6.75
C ALA A 4 6.41 -15.93 6.45
N GLN A 5 6.96 -15.04 5.65
CA GLN A 5 6.26 -13.92 5.04
C GLN A 5 5.91 -14.31 3.61
N VAL A 6 4.66 -14.17 3.18
CA VAL A 6 4.28 -14.42 1.78
C VAL A 6 3.50 -13.24 1.22
N ALA A 7 4.00 -12.71 0.11
CA ALA A 7 3.47 -11.49 -0.51
C ALA A 7 3.24 -11.69 -2.02
N PRO A 8 2.41 -10.86 -2.65
CA PRO A 8 2.27 -10.83 -4.11
C PRO A 8 3.62 -10.52 -4.77
N ILE A 9 3.85 -11.08 -5.95
CA ILE A 9 5.10 -10.89 -6.72
C ILE A 9 5.02 -9.71 -7.71
N ASN A 10 3.92 -8.92 -7.68
CA ASN A 10 3.63 -7.99 -8.77
C ASN A 10 4.58 -6.80 -8.81
N HIS A 11 4.95 -6.24 -7.66
CA HIS A 11 5.91 -5.13 -7.56
C HIS A 11 7.11 -5.51 -6.70
N LYS A 12 8.22 -4.77 -6.86
CA LYS A 12 9.43 -4.97 -6.07
C LYS A 12 9.14 -4.73 -4.59
N ILE A 13 9.45 -5.73 -3.76
CA ILE A 13 9.43 -5.65 -2.30
C ILE A 13 10.77 -5.05 -1.86
N ALA A 14 10.74 -3.83 -1.37
CA ALA A 14 11.89 -3.12 -0.83
C ALA A 14 11.40 -2.02 0.11
N THR A 15 12.17 -1.63 1.12
CA THR A 15 11.79 -0.52 2.03
C THR A 15 11.55 0.80 1.26
N GLN A 16 12.24 0.97 0.14
CA GLN A 16 12.10 2.11 -0.78
C GLN A 16 11.03 1.91 -1.87
N SER A 17 10.21 0.86 -1.82
CA SER A 17 9.17 0.62 -2.81
C SER A 17 8.17 1.78 -2.85
N GLU A 18 7.79 2.20 -4.06
CA GLU A 18 6.77 3.23 -4.28
C GLU A 18 5.36 2.76 -3.89
N TYR A 19 5.19 1.46 -3.67
CA TYR A 19 3.91 0.83 -3.35
C TYR A 19 3.85 0.45 -1.87
N GLY A 20 2.90 1.03 -1.14
CA GLY A 20 2.80 0.90 0.31
C GLY A 20 2.74 -0.53 0.86
N VAL A 21 2.08 -1.45 0.15
CA VAL A 21 2.05 -2.87 0.54
C VAL A 21 3.46 -3.47 0.55
N TYR A 22 4.24 -3.17 -0.48
CA TYR A 22 5.53 -3.79 -0.75
C TYR A 22 6.62 -3.21 0.15
N SER A 23 6.58 -1.90 0.42
CA SER A 23 7.45 -1.29 1.43
C SER A 23 7.10 -1.76 2.84
N ASN A 24 5.81 -1.90 3.17
CA ASN A 24 5.39 -2.41 4.47
C ASN A 24 5.84 -3.86 4.71
N VAL A 25 5.73 -4.74 3.71
CA VAL A 25 6.25 -6.11 3.81
C VAL A 25 7.76 -6.13 4.06
N ALA A 26 8.54 -5.31 3.34
CA ALA A 26 9.97 -5.21 3.56
C ALA A 26 10.30 -4.74 4.98
N LEU A 27 9.59 -3.71 5.49
CA LEU A 27 9.77 -3.20 6.86
C LEU A 27 9.42 -4.25 7.92
N ILE A 28 8.36 -5.03 7.71
CA ILE A 28 7.98 -6.13 8.62
C ILE A 28 9.03 -7.23 8.61
N CYS A 29 9.54 -7.60 7.44
CA CYS A 29 10.63 -8.56 7.29
C CYS A 29 11.89 -8.10 8.02
N ASP A 30 12.33 -6.86 7.79
CA ASP A 30 13.51 -6.27 8.40
C ASP A 30 13.37 -6.19 9.92
N GLY A 31 12.25 -5.66 10.40
CA GLY A 31 11.96 -5.59 11.83
C GLY A 31 11.96 -6.96 12.49
N ALA A 32 11.34 -7.97 11.87
CA ALA A 32 11.33 -9.34 12.40
C ALA A 32 12.75 -9.92 12.51
N VAL A 33 13.61 -9.66 11.53
CA VAL A 33 15.03 -10.08 11.59
C VAL A 33 15.78 -9.32 12.69
N ASP A 34 15.56 -8.02 12.82
CA ASP A 34 16.17 -7.18 13.86
C ASP A 34 15.75 -7.61 15.28
N PHE A 35 14.52 -8.13 15.44
CA PHE A 35 14.04 -8.78 16.67
C PHE A 35 14.56 -10.22 16.86
N GLY A 36 15.52 -10.68 16.05
CA GLY A 36 16.19 -11.97 16.18
C GLY A 36 15.37 -13.16 15.67
N HIS A 37 14.37 -12.94 14.81
CA HIS A 37 13.62 -14.03 14.18
C HIS A 37 14.28 -14.50 12.89
N LYS A 38 14.14 -15.79 12.59
CA LYS A 38 14.55 -16.38 11.31
C LYS A 38 13.43 -16.20 10.30
N THR A 39 13.48 -15.11 9.55
CA THR A 39 12.41 -14.75 8.60
C THR A 39 12.76 -15.16 7.18
N THR A 40 11.80 -15.81 6.50
CA THR A 40 11.86 -16.12 5.07
C THR A 40 10.73 -15.40 4.34
N LEU A 41 11.04 -14.71 3.25
CA LEU A 41 10.06 -14.05 2.37
C LEU A 41 9.87 -14.87 1.09
N PHE A 42 8.63 -15.29 0.85
CA PHE A 42 8.17 -15.92 -0.38
C PHE A 42 7.67 -14.84 -1.36
N SER A 43 8.43 -14.59 -2.42
CA SER A 43 8.22 -13.46 -3.35
C SER A 43 8.86 -13.71 -4.73
N ALA A 44 9.11 -12.64 -5.51
CA ALA A 44 10.13 -12.63 -6.55
C ALA A 44 11.54 -12.51 -5.94
N LYS A 45 12.58 -12.89 -6.70
CA LYS A 45 13.98 -12.91 -6.25
C LYS A 45 14.64 -11.53 -6.15
N ASP A 46 14.09 -10.52 -6.82
CA ASP A 46 14.55 -9.13 -6.79
C ASP A 46 14.07 -8.34 -5.55
N ALA A 47 13.47 -9.01 -4.57
CA ALA A 47 13.12 -8.41 -3.30
C ALA A 47 14.37 -8.01 -2.50
N GLU A 48 14.33 -6.85 -1.85
CA GLU A 48 15.41 -6.28 -1.04
C GLU A 48 14.92 -6.10 0.41
N THR A 49 15.39 -6.97 1.29
CA THR A 49 15.09 -7.00 2.73
C THR A 49 16.17 -7.84 3.44
N LYS A 50 16.27 -7.73 4.77
CA LYS A 50 17.12 -8.57 5.63
C LYS A 50 16.63 -10.02 5.71
N ALA A 51 15.38 -10.30 5.36
CA ALA A 51 14.84 -11.66 5.36
C ALA A 51 15.49 -12.54 4.28
N LYS A 52 15.52 -13.86 4.52
CA LYS A 52 15.93 -14.81 3.48
C LYS A 52 14.89 -14.84 2.37
N ILE A 53 15.28 -14.66 1.12
CA ILE A 53 14.35 -14.74 -0.02
C ILE A 53 14.20 -16.19 -0.50
N ASP A 54 12.97 -16.67 -0.63
CA ASP A 54 12.60 -17.90 -1.36
C ASP A 54 11.74 -17.50 -2.57
N GLY A 55 12.43 -17.17 -3.67
CA GLY A 55 11.80 -16.56 -4.85
C GLY A 55 11.51 -17.54 -5.98
N ILE A 56 10.33 -17.42 -6.59
CA ILE A 56 9.89 -18.29 -7.70
C ILE A 56 10.22 -17.75 -9.11
N ILE A 57 10.52 -16.46 -9.23
CA ILE A 57 10.84 -15.76 -10.48
C ILE A 57 11.97 -14.76 -10.25
N GLU A 58 12.75 -14.44 -11.29
CA GLU A 58 13.96 -13.60 -11.18
C GLU A 58 13.67 -12.14 -10.77
N ALA A 59 12.56 -11.57 -11.23
CA ALA A 59 12.16 -10.21 -10.90
C ALA A 59 10.64 -10.11 -10.74
N ASN A 60 10.16 -9.02 -10.14
CA ASN A 60 8.73 -8.79 -9.96
C ASN A 60 8.00 -8.79 -11.30
N SER A 61 6.75 -9.28 -11.31
CA SER A 61 6.05 -9.59 -12.56
C SER A 61 5.83 -8.36 -13.45
N ARG A 62 5.65 -7.17 -12.86
CA ARG A 62 5.47 -5.92 -13.61
C ARG A 62 6.73 -5.50 -14.35
N SER A 63 7.92 -5.64 -13.75
CA SER A 63 9.19 -5.41 -14.46
C SER A 63 9.45 -6.40 -15.59
N LEU A 64 8.85 -7.58 -15.52
CA LEU A 64 8.89 -8.60 -16.58
C LEU A 64 7.81 -8.37 -17.66
N GLY A 65 7.07 -7.27 -17.60
CA GLY A 65 6.03 -6.94 -18.57
C GLY A 65 4.73 -7.73 -18.43
N MET A 66 4.54 -8.46 -17.32
CA MET A 66 3.33 -9.27 -17.10
C MET A 66 2.17 -8.39 -16.63
N THR A 67 0.98 -8.71 -17.15
CA THR A 67 -0.29 -8.25 -16.59
C THR A 67 -0.61 -8.97 -15.26
N ASP A 68 -1.56 -8.44 -14.48
CA ASP A 68 -1.98 -9.11 -13.24
C ASP A 68 -2.59 -10.49 -13.53
N GLN A 69 -3.24 -10.66 -14.68
CA GLN A 69 -3.84 -11.94 -15.09
C GLN A 69 -2.77 -13.00 -15.39
N GLU A 70 -1.69 -12.61 -16.04
CA GLU A 70 -0.54 -13.49 -16.32
C GLU A 70 0.25 -13.81 -15.04
N ALA A 71 0.33 -12.86 -14.11
CA ALA A 71 1.00 -13.06 -12.83
C ALA A 71 0.18 -13.92 -11.85
N LEU A 72 -1.14 -14.05 -12.03
CA LEU A 72 -2.02 -14.72 -11.07
C LEU A 72 -1.65 -16.20 -10.81
N PRO A 73 -1.38 -17.06 -11.83
CA PRO A 73 -0.95 -18.43 -11.57
C PRO A 73 0.39 -18.51 -10.82
N LEU A 74 1.34 -17.62 -11.12
CA LEU A 74 2.64 -17.55 -10.43
C LEU A 74 2.46 -17.14 -8.97
N ASN A 75 1.56 -16.20 -8.70
CA ASN A 75 1.19 -15.79 -7.37
C ASN A 75 0.58 -16.95 -6.54
N HIS A 76 -0.28 -17.77 -7.15
CA HIS A 76 -0.78 -19.00 -6.53
C HIS A 76 0.32 -20.06 -6.34
N MET A 77 1.28 -20.16 -7.26
CA MET A 77 2.45 -21.02 -7.11
C MET A 77 3.35 -20.55 -5.95
N ASN A 78 3.54 -19.24 -5.77
CA ASN A 78 4.27 -18.65 -4.65
C ASN A 78 3.61 -19.00 -3.30
N LEU A 79 2.28 -18.84 -3.20
CA LEU A 79 1.50 -19.27 -2.04
C LEU A 79 1.66 -20.77 -1.81
N SER A 80 1.40 -21.60 -2.83
CA SER A 80 1.53 -23.06 -2.72
C SER A 80 2.92 -23.48 -2.22
N ARG A 81 3.99 -22.87 -2.74
CA ARG A 81 5.36 -23.13 -2.31
C ARG A 81 5.64 -22.75 -0.85
N CYS A 82 5.04 -21.66 -0.36
CA CYS A 82 5.10 -21.27 1.05
C CYS A 82 4.42 -22.34 1.92
N PHE A 83 3.17 -22.69 1.61
CA PHE A 83 2.37 -23.62 2.42
C PHE A 83 2.86 -25.08 2.33
N GLN A 84 3.46 -25.52 1.22
CA GLN A 84 4.14 -26.82 1.13
C GLN A 84 5.35 -26.93 2.07
N GLN A 85 5.89 -25.80 2.51
CA GLN A 85 7.00 -25.73 3.45
C GLN A 85 6.57 -25.33 4.86
N ALA A 86 5.26 -25.33 5.15
CA ALA A 86 4.70 -24.77 6.37
C ALA A 86 5.37 -25.33 7.64
N GLU A 87 5.62 -26.64 7.73
CA GLU A 87 6.28 -27.31 8.87
C GLU A 87 7.67 -26.74 9.26
N LYS A 88 8.31 -25.99 8.35
CA LYS A 88 9.58 -25.30 8.62
C LYS A 88 9.40 -24.02 9.44
N PHE A 89 8.18 -23.55 9.64
CA PHE A 89 7.87 -22.25 10.23
C PHE A 89 6.99 -22.41 11.47
N ASP A 90 7.16 -21.49 12.42
CA ASP A 90 6.34 -21.43 13.62
C ASP A 90 5.05 -20.63 13.35
N ILE A 91 5.08 -19.71 12.36
CA ILE A 91 3.92 -18.93 11.90
C ILE A 91 4.10 -18.52 10.43
N ILE A 92 2.98 -18.46 9.70
CA ILE A 92 2.89 -17.90 8.35
C ILE A 92 2.12 -16.57 8.43
N HIS A 93 2.68 -15.50 7.88
CA HIS A 93 2.04 -14.21 7.75
C HIS A 93 1.86 -13.90 6.26
N SER A 94 0.62 -13.88 5.84
CA SER A 94 0.23 -13.61 4.46
C SER A 94 -0.13 -12.14 4.28
N HIS A 95 0.46 -11.52 3.27
CA HIS A 95 0.16 -10.17 2.81
C HIS A 95 -0.63 -10.17 1.50
N TYR A 96 -1.19 -11.31 1.13
CA TYR A 96 -1.91 -11.48 -0.13
C TYR A 96 -3.42 -11.40 0.06
N SER A 97 -3.89 -10.33 0.71
CA SER A 97 -5.29 -10.10 1.05
C SER A 97 -5.95 -11.41 1.55
N THR A 98 -6.86 -11.98 0.76
CA THR A 98 -7.63 -13.17 1.13
C THR A 98 -7.12 -14.44 0.47
N PHE A 99 -6.19 -14.42 -0.48
CA PHE A 99 -5.76 -15.63 -1.17
C PHE A 99 -5.01 -16.61 -0.26
N GLY A 100 -4.30 -16.10 0.75
CA GLY A 100 -3.67 -16.97 1.77
C GLY A 100 -4.68 -17.79 2.55
N THR A 101 -5.94 -17.34 2.66
CA THR A 101 -6.98 -18.01 3.45
C THR A 101 -7.41 -19.36 2.85
N TYR A 102 -7.11 -19.61 1.57
CA TYR A 102 -7.46 -20.87 0.91
C TYR A 102 -6.49 -21.99 1.28
N TYR A 103 -5.27 -21.62 1.66
CA TYR A 103 -4.18 -22.54 1.97
C TYR A 103 -3.99 -22.72 3.48
N ALA A 104 -4.42 -21.75 4.29
CA ALA A 104 -4.33 -21.86 5.75
C ALA A 104 -5.02 -23.13 6.33
N PRO A 105 -6.20 -23.58 5.85
CA PRO A 105 -6.87 -24.76 6.40
C PRO A 105 -6.23 -26.11 6.05
N ILE A 106 -5.26 -26.15 5.14
CA ILE A 106 -4.63 -27.41 4.67
C ILE A 106 -3.27 -27.67 5.35
N VAL A 107 -2.88 -26.85 6.34
CA VAL A 107 -1.66 -27.00 7.13
C VAL A 107 -1.96 -26.78 8.61
N ASP A 108 -1.12 -27.33 9.48
CA ASP A 108 -1.27 -27.15 10.94
C ASP A 108 -0.69 -25.82 11.45
N GLN A 109 0.15 -25.16 10.64
CA GLN A 109 0.87 -23.97 11.08
C GLN A 109 -0.07 -22.76 11.22
N PRO A 110 -0.01 -22.05 12.36
CA PRO A 110 -0.76 -20.82 12.54
C PRO A 110 -0.51 -19.83 11.39
N THR A 111 -1.59 -19.35 10.80
CA THR A 111 -1.54 -18.37 9.71
C THR A 111 -2.30 -17.11 10.08
N VAL A 112 -1.74 -15.95 9.76
CA VAL A 112 -2.39 -14.63 9.89
C VAL A 112 -2.37 -13.88 8.57
N HIS A 113 -3.39 -13.07 8.30
CA HIS A 113 -3.58 -12.37 7.03
C HIS A 113 -3.68 -10.86 7.23
N SER A 114 -2.73 -10.10 6.68
CA SER A 114 -2.82 -8.65 6.60
C SER A 114 -3.66 -8.22 5.40
N VAL A 115 -4.74 -7.50 5.65
CA VAL A 115 -5.69 -7.06 4.62
C VAL A 115 -5.30 -5.66 4.13
N HIS A 116 -4.49 -5.60 3.09
CA HIS A 116 -3.93 -4.34 2.57
C HIS A 116 -4.89 -3.51 1.72
N ASN A 117 -5.81 -4.17 1.03
CA ASN A 117 -6.76 -3.52 0.13
C ASN A 117 -8.18 -3.66 0.68
N PRO A 118 -9.09 -2.74 0.34
CA PRO A 118 -10.52 -2.96 0.51
C PRO A 118 -10.90 -4.30 -0.11
N LEU A 119 -11.71 -5.09 0.60
CA LEU A 119 -12.19 -6.35 0.06
C LEU A 119 -13.22 -6.04 -1.04
N SER A 120 -13.22 -6.84 -2.11
CA SER A 120 -14.10 -6.63 -3.26
C SER A 120 -15.42 -7.39 -3.11
N ASP A 121 -16.39 -7.13 -3.98
CA ASP A 121 -17.63 -7.92 -4.05
C ASP A 121 -17.35 -9.42 -4.26
N ASN A 122 -16.23 -9.77 -4.90
CA ASN A 122 -15.83 -11.16 -5.05
C ASN A 122 -15.45 -11.81 -3.71
N PHE A 123 -14.92 -11.03 -2.75
CA PHE A 123 -14.70 -11.53 -1.40
C PHE A 123 -16.02 -11.88 -0.71
N LEU A 124 -17.08 -11.08 -0.90
CA LEU A 124 -18.39 -11.35 -0.30
C LEU A 124 -18.94 -12.72 -0.69
N LYS A 125 -18.65 -13.20 -1.90
CA LYS A 125 -19.07 -14.53 -2.40
C LYS A 125 -18.43 -15.69 -1.65
N ILE A 126 -17.25 -15.49 -1.07
CA ILE A 126 -16.48 -16.53 -0.38
C ILE A 126 -16.36 -16.28 1.13
N LYS A 127 -16.84 -15.14 1.61
CA LYS A 127 -16.69 -14.66 2.99
C LYS A 127 -17.03 -15.74 4.02
N GLU A 128 -18.15 -16.45 3.85
CA GLU A 128 -18.60 -17.47 4.81
C GLU A 128 -17.59 -18.62 5.01
N PHE A 129 -16.79 -18.93 3.98
CA PHE A 129 -15.76 -19.99 4.06
C PHE A 129 -14.48 -19.53 4.77
N VAL A 130 -14.21 -18.22 4.75
CA VAL A 130 -12.91 -17.66 5.18
C VAL A 130 -13.02 -16.73 6.40
N LYS A 131 -14.22 -16.29 6.79
CA LYS A 131 -14.44 -15.28 7.84
C LYS A 131 -13.82 -15.60 9.20
N ASN A 132 -13.64 -16.88 9.52
CA ASN A 132 -13.05 -17.33 10.78
C ASN A 132 -11.51 -17.35 10.76
N GLN A 133 -10.87 -17.12 9.61
CA GLN A 133 -9.42 -16.97 9.52
C GLN A 133 -8.93 -15.75 10.30
N LYS A 134 -7.64 -15.72 10.66
CA LYS A 134 -7.08 -14.69 11.52
C LYS A 134 -6.65 -13.48 10.69
N TYR A 135 -7.36 -12.36 10.84
CA TYR A 135 -7.09 -11.16 10.07
C TYR A 135 -6.44 -10.05 10.90
N ILE A 136 -5.54 -9.31 10.27
CA ILE A 136 -4.92 -8.09 10.78
C ILE A 136 -5.45 -6.91 9.96
N SER A 137 -6.03 -5.94 10.65
CA SER A 137 -6.47 -4.66 10.07
C SER A 137 -5.38 -3.61 10.20
N PHE A 138 -5.41 -2.62 9.30
CA PHE A 138 -4.53 -1.45 9.35
C PHE A 138 -5.22 -0.20 9.89
N SER A 139 -6.55 -0.22 10.03
CA SER A 139 -7.29 0.80 10.77
C SER A 139 -8.53 0.20 11.44
N LEU A 140 -9.05 0.90 12.45
CA LEU A 140 -10.32 0.53 13.07
C LEU A 140 -11.51 0.81 12.12
N ALA A 141 -11.39 1.84 11.27
CA ALA A 141 -12.38 2.13 10.23
C ALA A 141 -12.48 0.98 9.20
N GLN A 142 -11.36 0.37 8.80
CA GLN A 142 -11.39 -0.80 7.92
C GLN A 142 -12.27 -1.93 8.48
N ARG A 143 -12.30 -2.12 9.80
CA ARG A 143 -13.10 -3.19 10.43
C ARG A 143 -14.60 -2.97 10.30
N THR A 144 -15.05 -1.71 10.20
CA THR A 144 -16.48 -1.40 10.05
C THR A 144 -17.02 -1.83 8.68
N GLN A 145 -16.15 -1.90 7.66
CA GLN A 145 -16.50 -2.42 6.34
C GLN A 145 -16.83 -3.92 6.39
N TYR A 146 -16.19 -4.67 7.30
CA TYR A 146 -16.33 -6.13 7.42
C TYR A 146 -16.35 -6.57 8.89
N PRO A 147 -17.41 -6.27 9.65
CA PRO A 147 -17.47 -6.52 11.09
C PRO A 147 -17.45 -8.01 11.44
N ASP A 148 -17.88 -8.87 10.52
CA ASP A 148 -18.01 -10.31 10.75
C ASP A 148 -16.71 -11.09 10.53
N LEU A 149 -15.61 -10.44 10.17
CA LEU A 149 -14.30 -11.11 10.08
C LEU A 149 -13.67 -11.23 11.46
N ASN A 150 -12.94 -12.33 11.66
CA ASN A 150 -12.16 -12.55 12.87
C ASN A 150 -10.88 -11.67 12.88
N TRP A 151 -11.07 -10.38 13.17
CA TRP A 151 -10.02 -9.39 13.34
C TRP A 151 -9.28 -9.60 14.67
N ILE A 152 -8.13 -10.28 14.62
CA ILE A 152 -7.36 -10.61 15.82
C ILE A 152 -6.46 -9.47 16.32
N ALA A 153 -6.09 -8.52 15.44
CA ALA A 153 -5.20 -7.42 15.76
C ALA A 153 -5.38 -6.23 14.82
N ASN A 154 -5.09 -5.03 15.30
CA ASN A 154 -4.99 -3.82 14.49
C ASN A 154 -3.55 -3.33 14.58
N ILE A 155 -2.86 -3.29 13.45
CA ILE A 155 -1.46 -2.86 13.37
C ILE A 155 -1.42 -1.78 12.32
N TYR A 156 -1.22 -0.52 12.70
CA TYR A 156 -1.11 0.58 11.74
C TYR A 156 0.11 0.40 10.84
N HIS A 157 0.09 0.93 9.62
CA HIS A 157 1.31 0.93 8.80
C HIS A 157 2.41 1.75 9.47
N GLY A 158 3.64 1.26 9.34
CA GLY A 158 4.85 2.04 9.59
C GLY A 158 5.46 2.56 8.29
N ILE A 159 6.39 3.50 8.43
CA ILE A 159 7.25 4.04 7.38
C ILE A 159 8.70 3.99 7.84
N ASP A 160 9.63 4.06 6.88
CA ASP A 160 11.04 4.26 7.18
C ASP A 160 11.33 5.75 7.41
N GLU A 161 11.47 6.15 8.67
CA GLU A 161 11.75 7.53 9.04
C GLU A 161 13.11 8.03 8.51
N SER A 162 14.03 7.13 8.16
CA SER A 162 15.30 7.54 7.55
C SER A 162 15.12 8.05 6.11
N LEU A 163 14.05 7.62 5.43
CA LEU A 163 13.67 8.09 4.09
C LEU A 163 12.84 9.39 4.16
N TYR A 164 11.81 9.42 5.01
CA TYR A 164 10.89 10.57 5.12
C TYR A 164 11.40 11.61 6.13
N GLN A 165 12.52 12.25 5.80
CA GLN A 165 13.18 13.18 6.71
C GLN A 165 12.39 14.49 6.89
N PHE A 166 12.35 14.98 8.12
CA PHE A 166 11.68 16.22 8.48
C PHE A 166 12.27 17.46 7.77
N SER A 167 11.41 18.33 7.26
CA SER A 167 11.76 19.68 6.80
C SER A 167 11.09 20.75 7.68
N PRO A 168 11.85 21.70 8.27
CA PRO A 168 11.28 22.79 9.05
C PRO A 168 10.72 23.94 8.18
N THR A 169 10.88 23.88 6.86
CA THR A 169 10.46 24.94 5.94
C THR A 169 9.64 24.38 4.78
N HIS A 170 8.78 25.22 4.20
CA HIS A 170 7.95 24.86 3.05
C HIS A 170 7.97 25.95 1.97
N LYS A 171 7.50 25.59 0.76
CA LYS A 171 7.43 26.48 -0.41
C LYS A 171 6.04 27.12 -0.60
N GLY A 172 5.10 26.91 0.33
CA GLY A 172 3.83 27.65 0.42
C GLY A 172 2.73 27.18 -0.55
N TYR A 173 2.79 25.92 -0.99
CA TYR A 173 1.74 25.29 -1.78
C TYR A 173 1.05 24.17 -1.00
N LEU A 174 -0.22 23.93 -1.32
CA LEU A 174 -0.94 22.72 -0.92
C LEU A 174 -0.54 21.57 -1.85
N LEU A 175 -0.45 20.36 -1.32
CA LEU A 175 -0.11 19.16 -2.08
C LEU A 175 -1.30 18.20 -2.11
N TYR A 176 -1.61 17.70 -3.29
CA TYR A 176 -2.36 16.46 -3.44
C TYR A 176 -1.40 15.39 -3.98
N LEU A 177 -1.36 14.22 -3.33
CA LEU A 177 -0.53 13.11 -3.75
C LEU A 177 -1.32 11.78 -3.69
N GLY A 178 -1.53 11.17 -4.85
CA GLY A 178 -2.27 9.91 -4.95
C GLY A 178 -2.82 9.65 -6.34
N ARG A 179 -3.53 8.53 -6.51
CA ARG A 179 -4.19 8.21 -7.79
C ARG A 179 -5.21 9.28 -8.15
N LEU A 180 -5.29 9.61 -9.43
CA LEU A 180 -6.17 10.67 -9.95
C LEU A 180 -7.47 10.05 -10.48
N ILE A 181 -8.25 9.53 -9.54
CA ILE A 181 -9.54 8.88 -9.76
C ILE A 181 -10.59 9.54 -8.86
N GLU A 182 -11.87 9.34 -9.18
CA GLU A 182 -13.00 9.98 -8.51
C GLU A 182 -13.02 9.68 -7.01
N GLU A 183 -12.77 8.43 -6.64
CA GLU A 183 -12.80 7.96 -5.25
C GLU A 183 -11.71 8.60 -4.38
N LYS A 184 -10.67 9.18 -5.00
CA LYS A 184 -9.60 9.90 -4.30
C LYS A 184 -9.82 11.41 -4.23
N GLY A 185 -10.87 11.94 -4.87
CA GLY A 185 -11.38 13.28 -4.60
C GLY A 185 -10.47 14.44 -5.02
N VAL A 186 -9.57 14.27 -6.01
CA VAL A 186 -8.67 15.35 -6.44
C VAL A 186 -9.40 16.65 -6.85
N HIS A 187 -10.62 16.55 -7.38
CA HIS A 187 -11.47 17.69 -7.69
C HIS A 187 -11.85 18.51 -6.44
N HIS A 188 -12.05 17.87 -5.29
CA HIS A 188 -12.25 18.56 -4.02
C HIS A 188 -10.98 19.27 -3.52
N ALA A 189 -9.79 18.68 -3.71
CA ALA A 189 -8.53 19.38 -3.44
C ALA A 189 -8.38 20.65 -4.29
N ILE A 190 -8.75 20.58 -5.57
CA ILE A 190 -8.77 21.73 -6.48
C ILE A 190 -9.73 22.81 -5.98
N GLN A 191 -10.97 22.43 -5.64
CA GLN A 191 -11.99 23.35 -5.13
C GLN A 191 -11.53 24.03 -3.83
N ALA A 192 -11.01 23.26 -2.87
CA ALA A 192 -10.51 23.77 -1.60
C ALA A 192 -9.34 24.76 -1.80
N ALA A 193 -8.37 24.42 -2.67
CA ALA A 193 -7.25 25.30 -2.97
C ALA A 193 -7.68 26.61 -3.64
N LYS A 194 -8.65 26.53 -4.57
CA LYS A 194 -9.24 27.71 -5.22
C LYS A 194 -9.95 28.61 -4.21
N ALA A 195 -10.81 28.03 -3.37
CA ALA A 195 -11.53 28.75 -2.33
C ALA A 195 -10.58 29.42 -1.32
N ALA A 196 -9.46 28.76 -0.98
CA ALA A 196 -8.45 29.31 -0.09
C ALA A 196 -7.49 30.31 -0.76
N GLY A 197 -7.56 30.53 -2.08
CA GLY A 197 -6.60 31.37 -2.80
C GLY A 197 -5.17 30.84 -2.77
N LYS A 198 -4.98 29.52 -2.54
CA LYS A 198 -3.68 28.87 -2.41
C LYS A 198 -3.27 28.17 -3.70
N LYS A 199 -1.96 28.00 -3.90
CA LYS A 199 -1.40 27.17 -4.97
C LYS A 199 -1.59 25.69 -4.61
N LEU A 200 -1.94 24.87 -5.58
CA LEU A 200 -2.05 23.43 -5.46
C LEU A 200 -1.07 22.76 -6.43
N VAL A 201 -0.26 21.85 -5.90
CA VAL A 201 0.53 20.90 -6.68
C VAL A 201 -0.12 19.53 -6.60
N ILE A 202 -0.36 18.91 -7.75
CA ILE A 202 -1.00 17.61 -7.89
C ILE A 202 0.04 16.64 -8.46
N SER A 203 0.31 15.55 -7.73
CA SER A 203 1.15 14.47 -8.21
C SER A 203 0.45 13.11 -8.11
N GLY A 204 0.59 12.30 -9.16
CA GLY A 204 -0.05 10.99 -9.23
C GLY A 204 -0.24 10.49 -10.65
N MET A 205 -0.59 9.21 -10.77
CA MET A 205 -1.01 8.62 -12.04
C MET A 205 -2.48 8.91 -12.32
N SER A 206 -2.80 9.27 -13.57
CA SER A 206 -4.15 9.47 -14.08
C SER A 206 -4.44 8.53 -15.26
N ARG A 207 -5.72 8.23 -15.47
CA ARG A 207 -6.24 7.76 -16.75
C ARG A 207 -6.76 8.98 -17.50
N PHE A 208 -5.92 9.55 -18.36
CA PHE A 208 -6.23 10.80 -19.07
C PHE A 208 -7.43 10.69 -20.02
N ASP A 209 -7.75 9.48 -20.45
CA ASP A 209 -8.92 9.12 -21.24
C ASP A 209 -10.21 8.96 -20.42
N SER A 210 -10.12 8.99 -19.08
CA SER A 210 -11.30 8.90 -18.23
C SER A 210 -12.17 10.17 -18.30
N SER A 211 -13.48 9.98 -18.27
CA SER A 211 -14.45 11.07 -18.21
C SER A 211 -14.23 11.97 -16.99
N TYR A 212 -13.84 11.38 -15.86
CA TYR A 212 -13.51 12.10 -14.64
C TYR A 212 -12.34 13.08 -14.84
N TRP A 213 -11.23 12.62 -15.40
CA TRP A 213 -10.07 13.49 -15.65
C TRP A 213 -10.45 14.67 -16.55
N GLN A 214 -11.09 14.39 -17.68
CA GLN A 214 -11.41 15.39 -18.70
C GLN A 214 -12.42 16.44 -18.21
N LYS A 215 -13.30 16.08 -17.28
CA LYS A 215 -14.36 16.97 -16.77
C LYS A 215 -13.99 17.69 -15.48
N GLU A 216 -13.43 16.97 -14.52
CA GLU A 216 -13.29 17.44 -13.13
C GLU A 216 -11.87 17.90 -12.79
N VAL A 217 -10.86 17.53 -13.58
CA VAL A 217 -9.45 17.76 -13.24
C VAL A 217 -8.75 18.63 -14.28
N GLU A 218 -8.71 18.17 -15.53
CA GLU A 218 -7.99 18.82 -16.63
C GLU A 218 -8.38 20.29 -16.84
N PRO A 219 -9.68 20.69 -16.84
CA PRO A 219 -10.08 22.07 -17.08
C PRO A 219 -9.62 23.06 -16.00
N HIS A 220 -9.10 22.56 -14.88
CA HIS A 220 -8.66 23.37 -13.76
C HIS A 220 -7.15 23.51 -13.65
N ILE A 221 -6.37 22.79 -14.47
CA ILE A 221 -4.92 22.90 -14.51
C ILE A 221 -4.53 24.12 -15.34
N ASP A 222 -4.02 25.16 -14.66
CA ASP A 222 -3.68 26.45 -15.29
C ASP A 222 -2.16 26.73 -15.29
N ALA A 223 -1.37 25.79 -14.77
CA ALA A 223 0.08 25.93 -14.55
C ALA A 223 0.49 27.14 -13.69
N LYS A 224 -0.46 27.78 -12.98
CA LYS A 224 -0.26 28.96 -12.14
C LYS A 224 -0.72 28.66 -10.71
N GLN A 225 -2.02 28.57 -10.49
CA GLN A 225 -2.61 28.21 -9.21
C GLN A 225 -2.65 26.70 -9.04
N VAL A 226 -3.05 25.94 -10.06
CA VAL A 226 -3.17 24.48 -10.02
C VAL A 226 -2.17 23.88 -11.01
N LYS A 227 -1.22 23.11 -10.48
CA LYS A 227 -0.13 22.50 -11.24
C LYS A 227 -0.19 20.99 -11.12
N TYR A 228 -0.36 20.30 -12.24
CA TYR A 228 -0.13 18.86 -12.31
C TYR A 228 1.33 18.58 -12.70
N VAL A 229 2.01 17.74 -11.92
CA VAL A 229 3.44 17.46 -12.08
C VAL A 229 3.75 16.02 -12.51
N GLY A 230 2.72 15.23 -12.81
CA GLY A 230 2.86 13.81 -13.16
C GLY A 230 2.98 12.89 -11.94
N PRO A 231 3.20 11.58 -12.19
CA PRO A 231 3.63 10.65 -11.15
C PRO A 231 5.01 11.05 -10.60
N SER A 232 5.27 10.73 -9.34
CA SER A 232 6.54 10.97 -8.67
C SER A 232 7.15 9.66 -8.20
N ASP A 233 8.44 9.51 -8.42
CA ASP A 233 9.25 8.51 -7.74
C ASP A 233 9.43 8.85 -6.25
N LEU A 234 10.14 8.00 -5.51
CA LEU A 234 10.36 8.20 -4.07
C LEU A 234 11.02 9.55 -3.73
N GLU A 235 12.10 9.91 -4.45
CA GLU A 235 12.85 11.15 -4.19
C GLU A 235 11.97 12.38 -4.44
N ARG A 236 11.28 12.41 -5.58
CA ARG A 236 10.38 13.51 -5.93
C ARG A 236 9.17 13.57 -4.99
N LYS A 237 8.63 12.42 -4.56
CA LYS A 237 7.55 12.35 -3.57
C LYS A 237 7.97 13.02 -2.26
N ILE A 238 9.14 12.68 -1.74
CA ILE A 238 9.68 13.27 -0.50
C ILE A 238 9.89 14.79 -0.68
N ALA A 239 10.52 15.21 -1.78
CA ALA A 239 10.76 16.62 -2.06
C ALA A 239 9.46 17.44 -2.21
N LEU A 240 8.40 16.83 -2.75
CA LEU A 240 7.07 17.44 -2.82
C LEU A 240 6.44 17.56 -1.43
N MET A 241 6.53 16.53 -0.60
CA MET A 241 6.01 16.57 0.77
C MET A 241 6.72 17.65 1.57
N GLN A 242 8.06 17.61 1.66
CA GLN A 242 8.87 18.60 2.38
C GLN A 242 8.66 20.04 1.89
N GLY A 243 8.29 20.23 0.63
CA GLY A 243 8.00 21.54 0.07
C GLY A 243 6.58 22.04 0.29
N ALA A 244 5.65 21.20 0.75
CA ALA A 244 4.24 21.54 0.90
C ALA A 244 3.96 22.22 2.24
N GLU A 245 3.05 23.19 2.23
CA GLU A 245 2.49 23.81 3.44
C GLU A 245 1.52 22.86 4.15
N ALA A 246 0.74 22.10 3.38
CA ALA A 246 -0.10 21.01 3.86
C ALA A 246 -0.38 20.01 2.74
N LEU A 247 -0.58 18.74 3.10
CA LEU A 247 -1.16 17.72 2.24
C LEU A 247 -2.69 17.75 2.38
N LEU A 248 -3.40 17.81 1.25
CA LEU A 248 -4.85 17.62 1.21
C LEU A 248 -5.16 16.14 1.00
N PHE A 249 -6.02 15.59 1.85
CA PHE A 249 -6.47 14.19 1.79
C PHE A 249 -7.99 14.12 1.64
N PRO A 250 -8.55 14.43 0.45
CA PRO A 250 -10.00 14.50 0.22
C PRO A 250 -10.63 13.16 -0.18
N THR A 251 -10.03 12.04 0.24
CA THR A 251 -10.44 10.70 -0.21
C THR A 251 -11.89 10.43 0.19
N GLN A 252 -12.71 10.04 -0.79
CA GLN A 252 -14.13 9.71 -0.58
C GLN A 252 -14.37 8.21 -0.39
N ALA A 253 -13.35 7.38 -0.68
CA ALA A 253 -13.37 5.96 -0.38
C ALA A 253 -13.09 5.67 1.10
N GLU A 254 -13.65 4.56 1.58
CA GLU A 254 -13.29 3.95 2.85
C GLU A 254 -11.85 3.38 2.78
N GLU A 255 -10.86 4.26 2.99
CA GLU A 255 -9.44 3.95 2.87
C GLU A 255 -8.99 2.96 3.95
N THR A 256 -8.19 1.96 3.57
CA THR A 256 -7.61 1.00 4.51
C THR A 256 -6.79 1.68 5.62
N PHE A 257 -5.94 2.64 5.25
CA PHE A 257 -5.08 3.37 6.18
C PHE A 257 -4.73 4.78 5.70
N GLY A 258 -4.25 4.93 4.46
CA GLY A 258 -3.80 6.23 3.91
C GLY A 258 -2.33 6.53 4.25
N LEU A 259 -1.42 5.70 3.73
CA LEU A 259 0.03 5.78 4.01
C LEU A 259 0.62 7.18 3.76
N VAL A 260 0.16 7.85 2.70
CA VAL A 260 0.59 9.20 2.32
C VAL A 260 0.43 10.23 3.45
N MET A 261 -0.53 10.02 4.36
CA MET A 261 -0.73 10.90 5.51
C MET A 261 0.47 10.84 6.46
N ILE A 262 0.90 9.63 6.86
CA ILE A 262 2.03 9.49 7.78
C ILE A 262 3.37 9.81 7.11
N GLU A 263 3.50 9.56 5.80
CA GLU A 263 4.66 10.00 5.01
C GLU A 263 4.80 11.53 5.01
N ALA A 264 3.69 12.25 4.79
CA ALA A 264 3.68 13.71 4.83
C ALA A 264 3.99 14.24 6.25
N MET A 265 3.37 13.65 7.28
CA MET A 265 3.62 14.05 8.67
C MET A 265 5.08 13.86 9.08
N ALA A 266 5.74 12.78 8.65
CA ALA A 266 7.17 12.56 8.90
C ALA A 266 8.07 13.60 8.20
N CYS A 267 7.69 14.02 7.00
CA CYS A 267 8.36 15.12 6.29
C CYS A 267 8.14 16.51 6.93
N GLY A 268 7.36 16.63 8.01
CA GLY A 268 7.00 17.90 8.63
C GLY A 268 5.78 18.59 8.02
N THR A 269 5.03 17.88 7.18
CA THR A 269 3.90 18.42 6.42
C THR A 269 2.58 18.03 7.07
N PRO A 270 1.80 18.99 7.60
CA PRO A 270 0.50 18.70 8.18
C PRO A 270 -0.49 18.17 7.12
N VAL A 271 -1.46 17.38 7.56
CA VAL A 271 -2.49 16.76 6.70
C VAL A 271 -3.86 17.37 7.01
N ILE A 272 -4.60 17.73 5.97
CA ILE A 272 -5.99 18.19 6.05
C ILE A 272 -6.88 17.17 5.34
N GLY A 273 -7.62 16.37 6.12
CA GLY A 273 -8.63 15.43 5.61
C GLY A 273 -10.03 16.03 5.70
N PHE A 274 -10.85 15.80 4.68
CA PHE A 274 -12.24 16.29 4.57
C PHE A 274 -13.03 15.52 3.51
#